data_AF-C6HA68-F1
#
_entry.id   AF-C6HA68-F1
#
_cell.length_a   1.000
_cell.length_b   1.000
_cell.length_c   1.000
_cell.angle_alpha   90.00
_cell.angle_beta   90.00
_cell.angle_gamma   90.00
#
_symmetry.space_group_name_H-M   'P 1'
#
loop_
_entity.id
_entity.type
_entity.pdbx_description
1 polymer ?
#
loop_
_entity_poly.entity_id
_entity_poly.type
_entity_poly.pdbx_seq_one_letter_code
_entity_poly.pdbx_strand_id
1 'polypeptide(L)'
;MEFPDIYLLLSILKDASIPVCVVGEFALNYYNVPRVVHDLELCVPANNLSRASSILEAQKDVVEKVSDNEYNIYTEYKRGFPRFHVLTTSFCVVLFTDEYCGLNPLQQNLVSKQEHEGAKDNYSKQILDCFSAEQLTILPLPQFAPFFIGFCRSYVKKQEITSAIAAEMLVDGMDLKEEWCWTHFESENEELSFALRLIDSKQSRISDFSPNTVTCFIVDDQERQRVKKIPGFC
;
A
#
# COMPACT_ATOMS: atom_id res chain seq x y z
N MET A 1 5.40 -5.82 -14.15
CA MET A 1 4.89 -6.71 -13.09
C MET A 1 3.55 -7.21 -13.60
N GLU A 2 3.37 -8.52 -13.70
CA GLU A 2 2.21 -9.11 -14.37
C GLU A 2 1.24 -9.73 -13.36
N PHE A 3 -0.06 -9.62 -13.63
CA PHE A 3 -1.10 -10.17 -12.75
C PHE A 3 -0.98 -11.68 -12.49
N PRO A 4 -0.69 -12.55 -13.48
CA PRO A 4 -0.54 -13.98 -13.25
C PRO A 4 0.53 -14.33 -12.21
N ASP A 5 1.67 -13.60 -12.20
CA ASP A 5 2.74 -13.84 -11.24
C ASP A 5 2.30 -13.45 -9.82
N ILE A 6 1.66 -12.29 -9.66
CA ILE A 6 1.08 -11.85 -8.38
C ILE A 6 0.07 -12.89 -7.89
N TYR A 7 -0.85 -13.30 -8.76
CA TYR A 7 -1.89 -14.27 -8.41
C TYR A 7 -1.33 -15.63 -8.00
N LEU A 8 -0.28 -16.10 -8.68
CA LEU A 8 0.42 -17.34 -8.32
C LEU A 8 1.03 -17.25 -6.91
N LEU A 9 1.78 -16.18 -6.61
CA LEU A 9 2.40 -15.96 -5.31
C LEU A 9 1.37 -15.87 -4.18
N LEU A 10 0.28 -15.15 -4.41
CA LEU A 10 -0.83 -15.06 -3.45
C LEU A 10 -1.51 -16.42 -3.25
N SER A 11 -1.67 -17.22 -4.32
CA SER A 11 -2.26 -18.56 -4.24
C SER A 11 -1.39 -19.51 -3.43
N ILE A 12 -0.06 -19.49 -3.61
CA ILE A 12 0.89 -20.29 -2.82
C ILE A 12 0.74 -20.01 -1.31
N LEU A 13 0.67 -18.73 -0.92
CA LEU A 13 0.50 -18.33 0.48
C LEU A 13 -0.89 -18.71 1.01
N LYS A 14 -1.93 -18.53 0.19
CA LYS A 14 -3.31 -18.90 0.53
C LYS A 14 -3.47 -20.40 0.75
N ASP A 15 -2.91 -21.23 -0.11
CA ASP A 15 -2.96 -22.70 0.00
C ASP A 15 -2.24 -23.19 1.27
N ALA A 16 -1.21 -22.44 1.70
CA ALA A 16 -0.55 -22.63 2.99
C ALA A 16 -1.34 -22.12 4.20
N SER A 17 -2.54 -21.57 4.00
CA SER A 17 -3.35 -20.90 5.03
C SER A 17 -2.62 -19.73 5.69
N ILE A 18 -1.86 -18.97 4.92
CA ILE A 18 -1.18 -17.75 5.38
C ILE A 18 -1.98 -16.54 4.89
N PRO A 19 -2.59 -15.75 5.80
CA PRO A 19 -3.18 -14.47 5.45
C PRO A 19 -2.11 -13.56 4.83
N VAL A 20 -2.48 -12.85 3.77
CA VAL A 20 -1.57 -11.96 3.03
C VAL A 20 -2.31 -10.71 2.59
N CYS A 21 -1.60 -9.59 2.53
CA CYS A 21 -2.06 -8.31 2.01
C CYS A 21 -1.03 -7.74 1.03
N VAL A 22 -1.47 -7.13 -0.07
CA VAL A 22 -0.61 -6.39 -0.99
C VAL A 22 -0.47 -4.96 -0.47
N VAL A 23 0.76 -4.54 -0.16
CA VAL A 23 1.07 -3.24 0.45
C VAL A 23 2.06 -2.45 -0.43
N GLY A 24 2.68 -1.40 0.11
CA GLY A 24 3.74 -0.66 -0.57
C GLY A 24 3.24 0.15 -1.77
N GLU A 25 4.10 0.30 -2.79
CA GLU A 25 3.82 1.11 -3.98
C GLU A 25 2.55 0.69 -4.73
N PHE A 26 2.23 -0.62 -4.72
CA PHE A 26 1.00 -1.13 -5.32
C PHE A 26 -0.26 -0.60 -4.60
N ALA A 27 -0.28 -0.67 -3.27
CA ALA A 27 -1.39 -0.15 -2.48
C ALA A 27 -1.47 1.38 -2.52
N LEU A 28 -0.34 2.08 -2.67
CA LEU A 28 -0.32 3.51 -2.95
C LEU A 28 -1.03 3.82 -4.29
N ASN A 29 -0.72 3.09 -5.36
CA ASN A 29 -1.41 3.23 -6.65
C ASN A 29 -2.91 2.95 -6.55
N TYR A 30 -3.29 1.94 -5.77
CA TYR A 30 -4.69 1.64 -5.50
C TYR A 30 -5.42 2.84 -4.87
N TYR A 31 -4.78 3.54 -3.93
CA TYR A 31 -5.26 4.78 -3.30
C TYR A 31 -4.81 6.07 -3.99
N ASN A 32 -4.85 6.06 -5.33
CA ASN A 32 -4.71 7.24 -6.18
C ASN A 32 -3.38 8.01 -6.05
N VAL A 33 -2.32 7.34 -5.62
CA VAL A 33 -0.96 7.89 -5.63
C VAL A 33 -0.23 7.44 -6.90
N PRO A 34 0.39 8.33 -7.70
CA PRO A 34 1.12 7.94 -8.91
C PRO A 34 2.53 7.42 -8.58
N ARG A 35 2.69 6.11 -8.34
CA ARG A 35 4.01 5.46 -8.17
C ARG A 35 4.32 4.48 -9.30
N VAL A 36 5.59 4.41 -9.66
CA VAL A 36 6.14 3.25 -10.39
C VAL A 36 6.32 2.14 -9.37
N VAL A 37 5.74 0.97 -9.63
CA VAL A 37 5.84 -0.20 -8.74
C VAL A 37 7.09 -1.00 -9.11
N HIS A 38 8.11 -0.99 -8.25
CA HIS A 38 9.39 -1.67 -8.50
C HIS A 38 9.39 -3.10 -7.96
N ASP A 39 8.86 -3.29 -6.75
CA ASP A 39 8.76 -4.58 -6.08
C ASP A 39 7.30 -4.86 -5.71
N LEU A 40 6.93 -6.14 -5.68
CA LEU A 40 5.68 -6.56 -5.06
C LEU A 40 5.91 -6.66 -3.57
N GLU A 41 5.21 -5.82 -2.81
CA GLU A 41 5.34 -5.80 -1.35
C GLU A 41 4.14 -6.52 -0.75
N LEU A 42 4.41 -7.61 -0.03
CA LEU A 42 3.39 -8.41 0.62
C LEU A 42 3.56 -8.32 2.12
N CYS A 43 2.45 -8.30 2.84
CA CYS A 43 2.40 -8.27 4.28
C CYS A 43 1.74 -9.55 4.78
N VAL A 44 2.34 -10.24 5.75
CA VAL A 44 1.79 -11.45 6.40
C VAL A 44 1.79 -11.27 7.92
N PRO A 45 1.02 -12.07 8.69
CA PRO A 45 1.10 -12.04 10.15
C PRO A 45 2.54 -12.25 10.63
N ALA A 46 2.98 -11.48 11.63
CA ALA A 46 4.37 -11.52 12.12
C ALA A 46 4.84 -12.93 12.50
N ASN A 47 3.98 -13.70 13.16
CA ASN A 47 4.22 -15.11 13.53
C ASN A 47 4.30 -16.07 12.33
N ASN A 48 3.84 -15.66 11.14
CA ASN A 48 3.88 -16.44 9.92
C ASN A 48 5.07 -16.08 9.01
N LEU A 49 5.85 -15.02 9.29
CA LEU A 49 6.90 -14.53 8.38
C LEU A 49 7.91 -15.61 7.99
N SER A 50 8.48 -16.31 8.99
CA SER A 50 9.46 -17.38 8.72
C SER A 50 8.85 -18.51 7.87
N ARG A 51 7.60 -18.88 8.15
CA ARG A 51 6.90 -19.94 7.41
C ARG A 51 6.58 -19.50 5.98
N ALA A 52 6.09 -18.27 5.78
CA ALA A 52 5.81 -17.69 4.47
C ALA A 52 7.09 -17.64 3.62
N SER A 53 8.20 -17.19 4.21
CA SER A 53 9.52 -17.17 3.56
C SER A 53 9.94 -18.56 3.09
N SER A 54 9.87 -19.58 3.96
CA SER A 54 10.27 -20.94 3.59
C SER A 54 9.38 -21.56 2.51
N ILE A 55 8.09 -21.20 2.49
CA ILE A 55 7.14 -21.71 1.49
C ILE A 55 7.44 -21.12 0.11
N LEU A 56 7.70 -19.81 0.03
CA LEU A 56 8.13 -19.19 -1.22
C LEU A 56 9.49 -19.72 -1.67
N GLU A 57 10.47 -19.84 -0.76
CA GLU A 57 11.80 -20.39 -1.05
C GLU A 57 11.76 -21.83 -1.58
N ALA A 58 10.74 -22.61 -1.22
CA ALA A 58 10.54 -23.95 -1.75
C ALA A 58 10.07 -23.97 -3.22
N GLN A 59 9.53 -22.86 -3.74
CA GLN A 59 9.05 -22.74 -5.13
C GLN A 59 10.20 -22.37 -6.08
N LYS A 60 11.17 -23.29 -6.23
CA LYS A 60 12.41 -23.06 -7.00
C LYS A 60 12.20 -22.72 -8.48
N ASP A 61 11.07 -23.13 -9.05
CA ASP A 61 10.71 -22.83 -10.45
C ASP A 61 9.96 -21.51 -10.60
N VAL A 62 9.62 -20.84 -9.49
CA VAL A 62 8.86 -19.58 -9.46
C VAL A 62 9.74 -18.43 -8.95
N VAL A 63 10.50 -18.66 -7.89
CA VAL A 63 11.30 -17.62 -7.24
C VAL A 63 12.69 -18.08 -6.84
N GLU A 64 13.61 -17.12 -6.77
CA GLU A 64 14.94 -17.27 -6.19
C GLU A 64 15.11 -16.32 -5.01
N LYS A 65 15.64 -16.82 -3.89
CA LYS A 65 15.87 -15.97 -2.71
C LYS A 65 17.06 -15.05 -2.93
N VAL A 66 16.89 -13.78 -2.60
CA VAL A 66 17.94 -12.77 -2.72
C VAL A 66 18.70 -12.70 -1.40
N SER A 67 20.01 -12.94 -1.44
CA SER A 67 20.86 -13.06 -0.26
C SER A 67 21.33 -11.71 0.31
N ASP A 68 21.49 -10.68 -0.52
CA ASP A 68 21.82 -9.32 -0.09
C ASP A 68 21.55 -8.32 -1.23
N ASN A 69 21.19 -7.09 -0.87
CA ASN A 69 21.06 -5.99 -1.82
C ASN A 69 21.87 -4.77 -1.38
N GLU A 70 22.33 -4.00 -2.37
CA GLU A 70 22.64 -2.60 -2.14
C GLU A 70 21.33 -1.86 -1.90
N TYR A 71 21.10 -1.46 -0.65
CA TYR A 71 19.99 -0.60 -0.27
C TYR A 71 20.37 0.86 -0.49
N ASN A 72 19.40 1.66 -0.91
CA ASN A 72 19.54 3.11 -1.02
C ASN A 72 18.48 3.79 -0.14
N ILE A 73 18.47 5.12 -0.14
CA ILE A 73 17.56 5.93 0.69
C ILE A 73 16.06 5.64 0.45
N TYR A 74 15.70 5.01 -0.67
CA TYR A 74 14.33 4.62 -1.01
C TYR A 74 14.02 3.15 -0.73
N THR A 75 15.01 2.31 -0.47
CA THR A 75 14.81 0.86 -0.24
C THR A 75 15.30 0.38 1.12
N GLU A 76 15.93 1.24 1.93
CA GLU A 76 16.47 0.91 3.25
C GLU A 76 15.43 0.27 4.19
N TYR A 77 14.16 0.67 4.09
CA TYR A 77 13.06 0.11 4.90
C TYR A 77 12.78 -1.39 4.60
N LYS A 78 13.27 -1.91 3.47
CA LYS A 78 13.18 -3.33 3.10
C LYS A 78 14.24 -4.18 3.77
N ARG A 79 15.22 -3.58 4.46
CA ARG A 79 16.33 -4.29 5.10
C ARG A 79 15.81 -5.24 6.18
N GLY A 80 16.33 -6.47 6.17
CA GLY A 80 15.98 -7.50 7.15
C GLY A 80 14.70 -8.29 6.83
N PHE A 81 13.99 -7.93 5.76
CA PHE A 81 12.81 -8.67 5.30
C PHE A 81 13.18 -9.68 4.20
N PRO A 82 12.56 -10.88 4.18
CA PRO A 82 12.76 -11.85 3.11
C PRO A 82 12.42 -11.25 1.74
N ARG A 83 13.34 -11.41 0.78
CA ARG A 83 13.18 -10.93 -0.60
C ARG A 83 13.45 -12.05 -1.59
N PHE A 84 12.65 -12.08 -2.65
CA PHE A 84 12.70 -13.11 -3.68
C PHE A 84 12.63 -12.46 -5.06
N HIS A 85 13.46 -12.90 -6.00
CA HIS A 85 13.33 -12.58 -7.42
C HIS A 85 12.30 -13.51 -8.05
N VAL A 86 11.37 -12.99 -8.84
CA VAL A 86 10.45 -13.83 -9.61
C VAL A 86 11.14 -14.25 -10.90
N LEU A 87 11.10 -15.53 -11.27
CA LEU A 87 11.91 -16.03 -12.39
C LEU A 87 11.29 -15.70 -13.76
N THR A 88 9.97 -15.58 -13.83
CA THR A 88 9.23 -15.27 -15.07
C THR A 88 9.31 -13.80 -15.44
N THR A 89 9.56 -12.92 -14.47
CA THR A 89 9.54 -11.46 -14.64
C THR A 89 10.57 -10.79 -13.75
N SER A 90 11.19 -9.71 -14.23
CA SER A 90 12.34 -9.10 -13.54
C SER A 90 12.01 -8.25 -12.30
N PHE A 91 10.94 -8.55 -11.54
CA PHE A 91 10.63 -7.86 -10.28
C PHE A 91 10.94 -8.72 -9.05
N CYS A 92 11.05 -8.10 -7.88
CA CYS A 92 11.19 -8.83 -6.62
C CYS A 92 9.94 -8.76 -5.75
N VAL A 93 9.74 -9.79 -4.94
CA VAL A 93 8.74 -9.84 -3.87
C VAL A 93 9.44 -9.62 -2.54
N VAL A 94 8.89 -8.76 -1.68
CA VAL A 94 9.35 -8.55 -0.30
C VAL A 94 8.25 -8.92 0.67
N LEU A 95 8.58 -9.69 1.71
CA LEU A 95 7.64 -10.09 2.76
C LEU A 95 7.83 -9.24 4.02
N PHE A 96 6.88 -8.36 4.30
CA PHE A 96 6.74 -7.60 5.55
C PHE A 96 5.84 -8.30 6.56
N THR A 97 5.89 -7.83 7.81
CA THR A 97 4.93 -8.23 8.85
C THR A 97 3.78 -7.23 8.97
N ASP A 98 2.61 -7.71 9.39
CA ASP A 98 1.46 -6.87 9.71
C ASP A 98 1.71 -5.90 10.86
N GLU A 99 2.49 -6.31 11.85
CA GLU A 99 2.99 -5.41 12.90
C GLU A 99 3.84 -4.26 12.34
N TYR A 100 4.73 -4.56 11.38
CA TYR A 100 5.56 -3.55 10.75
C TYR A 100 4.72 -2.56 9.93
N CYS A 101 3.75 -3.08 9.17
CA CYS A 101 2.86 -2.28 8.33
C CYS A 101 1.73 -1.57 9.11
N GLY A 102 1.57 -1.85 10.40
CA GLY A 102 0.45 -1.30 11.20
C GLY A 102 -0.91 -1.91 10.88
N LEU A 103 -0.93 -3.11 10.28
CA LEU A 103 -2.14 -3.81 9.84
C LEU A 103 -2.54 -4.97 10.78
N ASN A 104 -1.87 -5.16 11.91
CA ASN A 104 -2.20 -6.23 12.86
C ASN A 104 -3.52 -5.92 13.62
N PRO A 105 -4.49 -6.86 13.69
CA PRO A 105 -4.51 -8.18 13.04
C PRO A 105 -4.89 -8.08 11.55
N LEU A 106 -4.08 -8.71 10.67
CA LEU A 106 -4.15 -8.50 9.22
C LEU A 106 -5.55 -8.64 8.62
N GLN A 107 -6.27 -9.71 8.96
CA GLN A 107 -7.57 -10.04 8.36
C GLN A 107 -8.67 -9.00 8.64
N GLN A 108 -8.54 -8.21 9.70
CA GLN A 108 -9.52 -7.17 10.03
C GLN A 108 -9.27 -5.86 9.28
N ASN A 109 -8.09 -5.72 8.67
CA ASN A 109 -7.64 -4.53 7.98
C ASN A 109 -7.57 -4.72 6.46
N LEU A 110 -8.35 -5.67 5.91
CA LEU A 110 -8.45 -5.90 4.47
C LEU A 110 -9.75 -5.30 3.91
N VAL A 111 -9.69 -4.87 2.65
CA VAL A 111 -10.89 -4.50 1.88
C VAL A 111 -11.78 -5.72 1.74
N SER A 112 -13.05 -5.57 2.12
CA SER A 112 -14.02 -6.66 2.02
C SER A 112 -14.50 -6.84 0.59
N LYS A 113 -14.95 -8.06 0.25
CA LYS A 113 -15.51 -8.35 -1.08
C LYS A 113 -16.73 -7.49 -1.39
N GLN A 114 -17.56 -7.17 -0.38
CA GLN A 114 -18.74 -6.34 -0.59
C GLN A 114 -18.38 -4.93 -1.03
N GLU A 115 -17.28 -4.35 -0.53
CA GLU A 115 -16.86 -3.00 -0.93
C GLU A 115 -16.43 -2.92 -2.40
N HIS A 116 -16.01 -4.04 -3.00
CA HIS A 116 -15.70 -4.10 -4.43
C HIS A 116 -16.95 -4.15 -5.31
N GLU A 117 -18.13 -4.47 -4.76
CA GLU A 117 -19.38 -4.59 -5.52
C GLU A 117 -19.81 -3.23 -6.07
N GLY A 118 -19.89 -3.10 -7.40
CA GLY A 118 -20.26 -1.85 -8.07
C GLY A 118 -19.16 -0.77 -8.08
N ALA A 119 -17.96 -1.06 -7.60
CA ALA A 119 -16.86 -0.10 -7.51
C ALA A 119 -15.96 -0.03 -8.76
N LYS A 120 -16.33 -0.72 -9.85
CA LYS A 120 -15.49 -0.84 -11.06
C LYS A 120 -15.02 0.52 -11.62
N ASP A 121 -15.90 1.52 -11.57
CA ASP A 121 -15.62 2.87 -12.09
C ASP A 121 -14.94 3.79 -11.06
N ASN A 122 -14.75 3.33 -9.83
CA ASN A 122 -14.21 4.14 -8.74
C ASN A 122 -12.73 3.91 -8.50
N TYR A 123 -12.15 2.78 -8.94
CA TYR A 123 -10.73 2.48 -8.76
C TYR A 123 -9.83 3.60 -9.30
N SER A 124 -8.68 3.76 -8.67
CA SER A 124 -7.64 4.70 -9.10
C SER A 124 -7.22 4.44 -10.55
N LYS A 125 -7.06 5.51 -11.33
CA LYS A 125 -6.50 5.42 -12.69
C LYS A 125 -5.04 4.93 -12.65
N GLN A 126 -4.32 5.24 -11.57
CA GLN A 126 -2.90 4.87 -11.37
C GLN A 126 -2.68 3.36 -11.30
N ILE A 127 -3.74 2.57 -11.05
CA ILE A 127 -3.67 1.11 -11.03
C ILE A 127 -4.36 0.48 -12.24
N LEU A 128 -5.39 1.14 -12.80
CA LEU A 128 -6.15 0.63 -13.94
C LEU A 128 -5.34 0.57 -15.25
N ASP A 129 -4.24 1.32 -15.34
CA ASP A 129 -3.31 1.24 -16.48
C ASP A 129 -2.56 -0.11 -16.55
N CYS A 130 -2.48 -0.84 -15.43
CA CYS A 130 -1.78 -2.14 -15.35
C CYS A 130 -2.71 -3.31 -14.97
N PHE A 131 -3.85 -3.05 -14.32
CA PHE A 131 -4.74 -4.08 -13.79
C PHE A 131 -6.20 -3.78 -14.09
N SER A 132 -6.96 -4.78 -14.52
CA SER A 132 -8.40 -4.61 -14.74
C SER A 132 -9.17 -4.50 -13.42
N ALA A 133 -10.34 -3.88 -13.45
CA ALA A 133 -11.22 -3.80 -12.27
C ALA A 133 -11.55 -5.18 -11.69
N GLU A 134 -11.75 -6.20 -12.54
CA GLU A 134 -12.01 -7.59 -12.13
C GLU A 134 -10.81 -8.19 -11.39
N GLN A 135 -9.59 -7.94 -11.88
CA GLN A 135 -8.36 -8.39 -11.25
C GLN A 135 -8.18 -7.80 -9.85
N LEU A 136 -8.52 -6.52 -9.67
CA LEU A 136 -8.44 -5.86 -8.38
C LEU A 136 -9.39 -6.44 -7.33
N THR A 137 -10.56 -6.95 -7.75
CA THR A 137 -11.56 -7.51 -6.80
C THR A 137 -11.08 -8.76 -6.05
N ILE A 138 -10.03 -9.42 -6.54
CA ILE A 138 -9.51 -10.64 -5.93
C ILE A 138 -8.19 -10.43 -5.17
N LEU A 139 -7.63 -9.22 -5.23
CA LEU A 139 -6.40 -8.90 -4.51
C LEU A 139 -6.71 -8.54 -3.06
N PRO A 140 -5.95 -9.07 -2.08
CA PRO A 140 -6.13 -8.69 -0.69
C PRO A 140 -5.47 -7.33 -0.43
N LEU A 141 -6.25 -6.26 -0.55
CA LEU A 141 -5.78 -4.88 -0.38
C LEU A 141 -6.06 -4.40 1.05
N PRO A 142 -5.25 -3.49 1.60
CA PRO A 142 -5.47 -2.98 2.96
C PRO A 142 -6.60 -1.95 2.97
N GLN A 143 -7.33 -1.86 4.08
CA GLN A 143 -8.18 -0.71 4.37
C GLN A 143 -7.32 0.57 4.47
N PHE A 144 -7.85 1.69 4.00
CA PHE A 144 -7.10 2.94 3.88
C PHE A 144 -6.65 3.47 5.24
N ALA A 145 -7.56 3.54 6.22
CA ALA A 145 -7.27 4.10 7.53
C ALA A 145 -6.09 3.41 8.25
N PRO A 146 -6.10 2.08 8.49
CA PRO A 146 -4.98 1.42 9.14
C PRO A 146 -3.70 1.48 8.30
N PHE A 147 -3.79 1.48 6.96
CA PHE A 147 -2.63 1.62 6.09
C PHE A 147 -1.96 3.00 6.22
N PHE A 148 -2.74 4.08 6.16
CA PHE A 148 -2.25 5.44 6.35
C PHE A 148 -1.68 5.67 7.76
N ILE A 149 -2.40 5.20 8.79
CA ILE A 149 -1.95 5.29 10.19
C ILE A 149 -0.65 4.49 10.39
N GLY A 150 -0.51 3.33 9.74
CA GLY A 150 0.71 2.52 9.76
C GLY A 150 1.95 3.28 9.26
N PHE A 151 1.83 4.07 8.20
CA PHE A 151 2.91 4.94 7.74
C PHE A 151 3.21 6.08 8.71
N CYS A 152 2.17 6.73 9.25
CA CYS A 152 2.35 7.78 10.27
C CYS A 152 3.10 7.25 11.49
N ARG A 153 2.69 6.09 11.99
CA ARG A 153 3.32 5.37 13.11
C ARG A 153 4.77 5.02 12.82
N SER A 154 5.05 4.50 11.63
CA SER A 154 6.40 4.11 11.26
C SER A 154 7.34 5.31 11.20
N TYR A 155 6.89 6.45 10.67
CA TYR A 155 7.68 7.67 10.73
C TYR A 155 7.88 8.17 12.17
N VAL A 156 6.81 8.30 12.95
CA VAL A 156 6.88 8.81 14.33
C VAL A 156 7.82 7.95 15.19
N LYS A 157 7.67 6.62 15.14
CA LYS A 157 8.41 5.69 16.02
C LYS A 157 9.81 5.35 15.51
N LYS A 158 10.02 5.30 14.20
CA LYS A 158 11.27 4.78 13.59
C LYS A 158 12.01 5.81 12.74
N GLN A 159 11.44 6.99 12.51
CA GLN A 159 11.98 8.05 11.64
C GLN A 159 12.21 7.57 10.19
N GLU A 160 11.38 6.63 9.73
CA GLU A 160 11.42 6.13 8.35
C GLU A 160 10.89 7.18 7.37
N ILE A 161 11.81 7.80 6.62
CA ILE A 161 11.50 8.88 5.68
C ILE A 161 10.58 8.39 4.54
N THR A 162 10.78 7.16 4.05
CA THR A 162 9.91 6.58 3.01
C THR A 162 8.46 6.45 3.47
N SER A 163 8.24 6.13 4.75
CA SER A 163 6.91 6.09 5.37
C SER A 163 6.30 7.49 5.48
N ALA A 164 7.09 8.52 5.81
CA ALA A 164 6.60 9.90 5.80
C ALA A 164 6.17 10.36 4.38
N ILE A 165 6.98 10.04 3.37
CA ILE A 165 6.67 10.34 1.96
C ILE A 165 5.38 9.62 1.54
N ALA A 166 5.25 8.33 1.86
CA ALA A 166 4.05 7.56 1.55
C ALA A 166 2.79 8.15 2.22
N ALA A 167 2.88 8.55 3.48
CA ALA A 167 1.79 9.22 4.19
C ALA A 167 1.41 10.56 3.54
N GLU A 168 2.40 11.41 3.21
CA GLU A 168 2.16 12.69 2.53
C GLU A 168 1.46 12.47 1.18
N MET A 169 1.94 11.50 0.40
CA MET A 169 1.36 11.18 -0.90
C MET A 169 -0.08 10.67 -0.78
N LEU A 170 -0.44 9.93 0.27
CA LEU A 170 -1.83 9.49 0.51
C LEU A 170 -2.74 10.65 0.92
N VAL A 171 -2.23 11.61 1.69
CA VAL A 171 -2.96 12.87 2.01
C VAL A 171 -3.34 13.61 0.73
N ASP A 172 -2.42 13.66 -0.24
CA ASP A 172 -2.64 14.32 -1.53
C ASP A 172 -3.50 13.47 -2.47
N GLY A 173 -3.26 12.16 -2.53
CA GLY A 173 -3.92 11.22 -3.44
C GLY A 173 -5.40 11.03 -3.12
N MET A 174 -5.78 11.16 -1.85
CA MET A 174 -7.15 10.97 -1.36
C MET A 174 -7.81 12.27 -0.89
N ASP A 175 -7.16 13.43 -1.06
CA ASP A 175 -7.59 14.74 -0.56
C ASP A 175 -8.04 14.71 0.92
N LEU A 176 -7.20 14.13 1.80
CA LEU A 176 -7.53 14.01 3.22
C LEU A 176 -7.74 15.38 3.87
N LYS A 177 -8.76 15.48 4.71
CA LYS A 177 -9.08 16.70 5.47
C LYS A 177 -8.93 16.42 6.96
N GLU A 178 -8.81 17.49 7.72
CA GLU A 178 -8.65 17.42 9.17
C GLU A 178 -9.79 16.60 9.83
N GLU A 179 -11.04 16.78 9.39
CA GLU A 179 -12.21 16.07 9.92
C GLU A 179 -12.11 14.55 9.73
N TRP A 180 -11.49 14.11 8.62
CA TRP A 180 -11.23 12.69 8.38
C TRP A 180 -10.25 12.15 9.43
N CYS A 181 -9.16 12.86 9.71
CA CYS A 181 -8.20 12.44 10.74
C CYS A 181 -8.85 12.33 12.13
N TRP A 182 -9.67 13.31 12.52
CA TRP A 182 -10.38 13.24 13.81
C TRP A 182 -11.39 12.09 13.91
N THR A 183 -11.87 11.57 12.78
CA THR A 183 -12.82 10.45 12.75
C THR A 183 -12.11 9.09 12.86
N HIS A 184 -10.91 8.96 12.30
CA HIS A 184 -10.23 7.66 12.15
C HIS A 184 -9.07 7.42 13.14
N PHE A 185 -8.57 8.45 13.82
CA PHE A 185 -7.58 8.27 14.89
C PHE A 185 -8.30 8.10 16.24
N GLU A 186 -7.93 7.06 17.00
CA GLU A 186 -8.62 6.71 18.26
C GLU A 186 -8.48 7.79 19.35
N SER A 187 -7.39 8.57 19.32
CA SER A 187 -7.09 9.60 20.32
C SER A 187 -6.05 10.59 19.80
N GLU A 188 -5.93 11.72 20.49
CA GLU A 188 -4.81 12.64 20.28
C GLU A 188 -3.49 11.95 20.60
N ASN A 189 -2.65 11.81 19.58
CA ASN A 189 -1.33 11.22 19.69
C ASN A 189 -0.37 11.83 18.66
N GLU A 190 0.90 11.40 18.71
CA GLU A 190 1.94 11.89 17.80
C GLU A 190 1.65 11.52 16.33
N GLU A 191 0.98 10.40 16.08
CA GLU A 191 0.59 9.92 14.75
C GLU A 191 -0.44 10.89 14.12
N LEU A 192 -1.47 11.27 14.89
CA LEU A 192 -2.47 12.28 14.49
C LEU A 192 -1.81 13.64 14.29
N SER A 193 -0.97 14.07 15.22
CA SER A 193 -0.25 15.35 15.12
C SER A 193 0.60 15.42 13.85
N PHE A 194 1.21 14.30 13.45
CA PHE A 194 1.94 14.21 12.19
C PHE A 194 1.00 14.29 10.98
N ALA A 195 -0.09 13.53 10.96
CA ALA A 195 -1.08 13.56 9.88
C ALA A 195 -1.68 14.97 9.66
N LEU A 196 -2.02 15.68 10.73
CA LEU A 196 -2.53 17.05 10.66
C LEU A 196 -1.51 18.02 10.05
N ARG A 197 -0.22 17.90 10.36
CA ARG A 197 0.84 18.70 9.71
C ARG A 197 0.95 18.42 8.21
N LEU A 198 0.77 17.17 7.78
CA LEU A 198 0.77 16.82 6.35
C LEU A 198 -0.42 17.45 5.62
N ILE A 199 -1.58 17.51 6.28
CA ILE A 199 -2.79 18.15 5.74
C ILE A 199 -2.62 19.66 5.64
N ASP A 200 -2.10 20.31 6.68
CA ASP A 200 -1.89 21.76 6.73
C ASP A 200 -0.94 22.24 5.63
N SER A 201 0.13 21.47 5.37
CA SER A 201 1.11 21.76 4.31
C SER A 201 0.63 21.45 2.88
N LYS A 202 -0.55 20.83 2.70
CA LYS A 202 -1.01 20.32 1.39
C LYS A 202 -1.09 21.35 0.28
N GLN A 203 -1.55 22.55 0.58
CA GLN A 203 -1.68 23.60 -0.43
C GLN A 203 -0.33 24.01 -1.02
N SER A 204 0.76 23.89 -0.26
CA SER A 204 2.11 24.22 -0.74
C SER A 204 2.67 23.23 -1.77
N ARG A 205 2.03 22.07 -1.95
CA ARG A 205 2.47 21.01 -2.88
C ARG A 205 1.82 21.10 -4.25
N ILE A 206 0.82 21.96 -4.44
CA ILE A 206 0.20 22.17 -5.76
C ILE A 206 1.18 22.98 -6.60
N SER A 207 1.70 22.37 -7.67
CA SER A 207 2.60 23.02 -8.61
C SER A 207 1.84 24.04 -9.46
N ASP A 208 2.37 25.26 -9.59
CA ASP A 208 1.85 26.30 -10.49
C ASP A 208 1.79 25.86 -11.97
N PHE A 209 2.53 24.80 -12.32
CA PHE A 209 2.60 24.23 -13.67
C PHE A 209 1.64 23.06 -13.89
N SER A 210 0.89 22.64 -12.85
CA SER A 210 -0.09 21.57 -12.93
C SER A 210 -1.48 22.14 -13.25
N PRO A 211 -2.29 21.48 -14.09
CA PRO A 211 -3.71 21.84 -14.24
C PRO A 211 -4.55 21.49 -13.01
N ASN A 212 -3.96 20.88 -11.98
CA ASN A 212 -4.68 20.38 -10.82
C ASN A 212 -5.14 21.51 -9.90
N THR A 213 -6.39 21.42 -9.44
CA THR A 213 -7.04 22.47 -8.66
C THR A 213 -7.39 22.05 -7.23
N VAL A 214 -7.29 20.75 -6.89
CA VAL A 214 -7.65 20.23 -5.56
C VAL A 214 -6.40 19.85 -4.75
N THR A 215 -5.55 19.00 -5.30
CA THR A 215 -4.26 18.59 -4.72
C THR A 215 -3.22 18.44 -5.83
N CYS A 216 -1.97 18.12 -5.50
CA CYS A 216 -0.96 17.82 -6.51
C CYS A 216 -1.29 16.58 -7.37
N PHE A 217 -2.24 15.73 -6.96
CA PHE A 217 -2.66 14.51 -7.68
C PHE A 217 -4.12 14.49 -8.15
N ILE A 218 -4.96 15.45 -7.73
CA ILE A 218 -6.39 15.48 -8.06
C ILE A 218 -6.70 16.73 -8.88
N VAL A 219 -7.16 16.51 -10.12
CA VAL A 219 -7.37 17.58 -11.10
C VAL A 219 -8.51 18.50 -10.67
N ASP A 220 -9.65 17.92 -10.31
CA ASP A 220 -10.90 18.64 -10.09
C ASP A 220 -11.80 17.97 -9.04
N ASP A 221 -12.93 18.64 -8.76
CA ASP A 221 -13.91 18.19 -7.79
C ASP A 221 -14.60 16.87 -8.18
N GLN A 222 -14.72 16.56 -9.46
CA GLN A 222 -15.30 15.29 -9.92
C GLN A 222 -14.37 14.14 -9.55
N GLU A 223 -13.08 14.28 -9.80
CA GLU A 223 -12.08 13.30 -9.39
C GLU A 223 -11.99 13.17 -7.87
N ARG A 224 -12.04 14.28 -7.13
CA ARG A 224 -12.12 14.27 -5.65
C ARG A 224 -13.29 13.42 -5.14
N GLN A 225 -14.47 13.53 -5.74
CA GLN A 225 -15.63 12.72 -5.33
C GLN A 225 -15.50 11.26 -5.74
N ARG A 226 -14.79 10.96 -6.84
CA ARG A 226 -14.53 9.58 -7.28
C ARG A 226 -13.56 8.85 -6.35
N VAL A 227 -12.44 9.48 -5.98
CA VAL A 227 -11.41 8.81 -5.15
C VAL A 227 -11.95 8.42 -3.77
N LYS A 228 -12.90 9.19 -3.22
CA LYS A 228 -13.60 8.85 -1.97
C LYS A 228 -14.50 7.63 -2.06
N LYS A 229 -14.72 7.08 -3.26
CA LYS A 229 -15.50 5.85 -3.50
C LYS A 229 -14.61 4.65 -3.82
N ILE A 230 -13.29 4.80 -3.73
CA ILE A 230 -12.36 3.67 -3.84
C ILE A 230 -12.67 2.71 -2.67
N PRO A 231 -12.82 1.39 -2.92
CA PRO A 231 -13.09 0.44 -1.85
C PRO A 231 -12.03 0.49 -0.74
N GLY A 232 -12.46 0.34 0.51
CA GLY A 232 -11.60 0.47 1.68
C GLY A 232 -11.26 1.89 2.12
N PHE A 233 -11.79 2.95 1.49
CA PHE A 233 -11.54 4.32 1.94
C PHE A 233 -12.36 4.75 3.17
N CYS A 234 -13.59 4.24 3.29
CA CYS A 234 -14.64 4.73 4.19
C CYS A 234 -14.28 4.71 5.68
#